data_AF-A0A529WY79-F1
#
_entry.id   AF-A0A529WY79-F1
#
_cell.length_a   1.000
_cell.length_b   1.000
_cell.length_c   1.000
_cell.angle_alpha   90.00
_cell.angle_beta   90.00
_cell.angle_gamma   90.00
#
_symmetry.space_group_name_H-M   'P 1'
#
loop_
_entity.id
_entity.type
_entity.pdbx_description
1 polymer ?
#
loop_
_entity_poly.entity_id
_entity_poly.type
_entity_poly.pdbx_seq_one_letter_code
_entity_poly.pdbx_strand_id
1 'polypeptide(L)'
;MTRSYSDYIKSGQMTQLEAIKHNTVRNGGRVAMAGVLAAHVRDGLPADAAAFGVLDTLAVRLVEWYGPAGAGEVLRHYAEVCERQKPVAANG
;
A
#
# COMPACT_ATOMS: atom_id res chain seq x y z
N MET A 1 8.07 11.90 12.33
CA MET A 1 6.85 12.57 11.83
C MET A 1 6.49 11.96 10.50
N THR A 2 5.31 11.35 10.38
CA THR A 2 4.81 10.77 9.13
C THR A 2 4.53 11.91 8.16
N ARG A 3 5.38 12.09 7.13
CA ARG A 3 5.14 13.13 6.12
C ARG A 3 3.98 12.70 5.23
N SER A 4 2.91 13.47 5.23
CA SER A 4 1.80 13.35 4.30
C SER A 4 2.17 14.00 2.95
N TYR A 5 1.46 13.68 1.86
CA TYR A 5 1.62 14.41 0.59
C TYR A 5 1.42 15.92 0.77
N SER A 6 0.55 16.35 1.69
CA SER A 6 0.39 17.76 2.04
C SER A 6 1.67 18.39 2.61
N ASP A 7 2.51 17.63 3.31
CA ASP A 7 3.78 18.14 3.85
C ASP A 7 4.83 18.33 2.74
N TYR A 8 4.83 17.44 1.74
CA TYR A 8 5.68 17.58 0.55
C TYR A 8 5.22 18.72 -0.37
N ILE A 9 3.92 19.00 -0.43
CA ILE A 9 3.38 20.17 -1.14
C ILE A 9 3.82 21.46 -0.44
N LYS A 10 3.67 21.53 0.88
CA LYS A 10 4.06 22.71 1.66
C LYS A 10 5.56 22.98 1.62
N SER A 11 6.39 21.95 1.50
CA SER A 11 7.84 22.10 1.37
C SER A 11 8.31 22.40 -0.06
N GLY A 12 7.40 22.45 -1.04
CA GLY A 12 7.73 22.64 -2.45
C GLY A 12 8.41 21.44 -3.11
N GLN A 13 8.51 20.30 -2.42
CA GLN A 13 9.12 19.06 -2.93
C GLN A 13 8.16 18.26 -3.83
N MET A 14 6.89 18.65 -3.90
CA MET A 14 5.88 18.02 -4.75
C MET A 14 4.79 19.05 -5.10
N THR A 15 4.34 19.08 -6.34
CA THR A 15 3.18 19.88 -6.74
C THR A 15 1.87 19.21 -6.32
N GLN A 16 0.79 19.99 -6.22
CA GLN A 16 -0.55 19.42 -5.97
C GLN A 16 -0.96 18.41 -7.04
N LEU A 17 -0.61 18.67 -8.30
CA LEU A 17 -0.92 17.76 -9.41
C LEU A 17 -0.17 16.43 -9.29
N GLU A 18 1.10 16.45 -8.87
CA GLU A 18 1.86 15.23 -8.61
C GLU A 18 1.29 14.43 -7.44
N ALA A 19 0.92 15.11 -6.35
CA ALA A 19 0.26 14.46 -5.22
C ALA A 19 -1.05 13.77 -5.63
N ILE A 20 -1.87 14.44 -6.45
CA ILE A 20 -3.11 13.85 -6.99
C ILE A 20 -2.79 12.63 -7.85
N LYS A 21 -1.82 12.72 -8.77
CA LYS A 21 -1.42 11.59 -9.62
C LYS A 21 -0.97 10.39 -8.78
N HIS A 22 -0.11 10.62 -7.79
CA HIS A 22 0.39 9.57 -6.90
C HIS A 22 -0.74 8.91 -6.11
N ASN A 23 -1.67 9.72 -5.57
CA ASN A 23 -2.80 9.19 -4.82
C ASN A 23 -3.76 8.39 -5.71
N THR A 24 -4.04 8.87 -6.93
CA THR A 24 -4.86 8.17 -7.92
C THR A 24 -4.28 6.81 -8.28
N VAL A 25 -2.97 6.75 -8.60
CA VAL A 25 -2.29 5.48 -8.92
C VAL A 25 -2.32 4.54 -7.71
N ARG A 26 -2.04 5.05 -6.51
CA ARG A 26 -2.10 4.26 -5.25
C ARG A 26 -3.49 3.66 -5.02
N ASN A 27 -4.55 4.45 -5.19
CA ASN A 27 -5.91 3.96 -5.00
C ASN A 27 -6.33 2.96 -6.08
N GLY A 28 -5.93 3.18 -7.33
CA GLY A 28 -6.14 2.23 -8.42
C GLY A 28 -5.53 0.85 -8.11
N GLY A 29 -4.28 0.82 -7.65
CA GLY A 29 -3.63 -0.42 -7.22
C GLY A 29 -4.36 -1.12 -6.08
N ARG A 30 -4.82 -0.37 -5.07
CA ARG A 30 -5.59 -0.92 -3.93
C ARG A 30 -6.90 -1.58 -4.38
N VAL A 31 -7.66 -0.90 -5.25
CA VAL A 31 -8.94 -1.42 -5.77
C VAL A 31 -8.71 -2.67 -6.62
N ALA A 32 -7.69 -2.66 -7.49
CA ALA A 32 -7.36 -3.81 -8.32
C ALA A 32 -7.02 -5.04 -7.47
N MET A 33 -6.16 -4.90 -6.45
CA MET A 33 -5.79 -6.01 -5.58
C MET A 33 -6.97 -6.52 -4.75
N ALA A 34 -7.81 -5.63 -4.20
CA ALA A 34 -9.03 -6.04 -3.50
C ALA A 34 -9.96 -6.84 -4.41
N GLY A 35 -10.11 -6.43 -5.67
CA GLY A 35 -10.92 -7.15 -6.66
C GLY A 35 -10.37 -8.54 -6.97
N VAL A 36 -9.06 -8.68 -7.15
CA VAL A 36 -8.40 -9.98 -7.38
C VAL A 36 -8.62 -10.92 -6.20
N LEU A 37 -8.41 -10.45 -4.97
CA LEU A 37 -8.59 -11.27 -3.77
C LEU A 37 -10.05 -11.70 -3.59
N ALA A 38 -11.00 -10.78 -3.81
CA ALA A 38 -12.43 -11.09 -3.76
C ALA A 38 -12.84 -12.13 -4.81
N ALA A 39 -12.26 -12.07 -6.02
CA ALA A 39 -12.51 -13.08 -7.06
C ALA A 39 -12.01 -14.46 -6.65
N HIS A 40 -10.81 -14.56 -6.06
CA HIS A 40 -10.30 -15.84 -5.55
C HIS A 40 -11.21 -16.42 -4.46
N VAL A 41 -11.66 -15.60 -3.51
CA VAL A 41 -12.63 -16.04 -2.48
C VAL A 41 -13.92 -16.55 -3.13
N ARG A 42 -14.49 -15.79 -4.08
CA ARG A 42 -15.72 -16.17 -4.79
C ARG A 42 -15.56 -17.51 -5.51
N ASP A 43 -14.38 -17.77 -6.07
CA ASP A 43 -14.09 -18.96 -6.86
C ASP A 43 -13.60 -20.15 -6.00
N GLY A 44 -13.59 -20.00 -4.66
CA GLY A 44 -13.17 -21.05 -3.72
C GLY A 44 -11.66 -21.29 -3.69
N LEU A 45 -10.87 -20.34 -4.18
CA LEU A 45 -9.41 -20.39 -4.25
C LEU A 45 -8.76 -19.73 -3.01
N PRO A 46 -7.53 -20.15 -2.64
CA PRO A 46 -6.80 -19.56 -1.52
C PRO A 46 -6.35 -18.12 -1.82
N ALA A 47 -7.16 -17.15 -1.38
CA ALA A 47 -6.87 -15.73 -1.57
C ALA A 47 -5.64 -15.25 -0.78
N ASP A 48 -5.33 -15.90 0.33
CA ASP A 48 -4.11 -15.67 1.10
C ASP A 48 -2.85 -16.03 0.29
N ALA A 49 -2.86 -17.15 -0.43
CA ALA A 49 -1.77 -17.53 -1.33
C ALA A 49 -1.55 -16.49 -2.44
N ALA A 50 -2.65 -15.95 -3.02
CA ALA A 50 -2.56 -14.85 -3.98
C ALA A 50 -1.98 -13.57 -3.34
N ALA A 51 -2.38 -13.25 -2.10
CA ALA A 51 -1.84 -12.11 -1.37
C ALA A 51 -0.33 -12.26 -1.09
N PHE A 52 0.13 -13.46 -0.73
CA PHE A 52 1.56 -13.75 -0.55
C PHE A 52 2.34 -13.63 -1.86
N GLY A 53 1.83 -14.16 -2.99
CA GLY A 53 2.50 -14.00 -4.28
C GLY A 53 2.62 -12.54 -4.75
N VAL A 54 1.61 -11.71 -4.43
CA VAL A 54 1.69 -10.26 -4.65
C VAL A 54 2.77 -9.64 -3.74
N LEU A 55 2.82 -10.05 -2.47
CA LEU A 55 3.82 -9.57 -1.52
C LEU A 55 5.25 -9.94 -1.96
N ASP A 56 5.49 -11.15 -2.48
CA ASP A 56 6.78 -11.57 -3.00
C ASP A 56 7.27 -10.63 -4.11
N THR A 57 6.37 -10.33 -5.05
CA THR A 57 6.67 -9.41 -6.16
C THR A 57 7.00 -8.01 -5.66
N LEU A 58 6.23 -7.50 -4.67
CA LEU A 58 6.47 -6.19 -4.08
C LEU A 58 7.78 -6.16 -3.29
N ALA A 59 8.08 -7.21 -2.51
CA ALA A 59 9.29 -7.30 -1.71
C ALA A 59 10.54 -7.23 -2.59
N VAL A 60 10.55 -7.94 -3.73
CA VAL A 60 11.65 -7.85 -4.72
C VAL A 60 11.84 -6.41 -5.20
N ARG A 61 10.77 -5.73 -5.60
CA ARG A 61 10.86 -4.33 -6.07
C ARG A 61 11.33 -3.37 -5.00
N LEU A 62 10.86 -3.52 -3.76
CA LEU A 62 11.32 -2.69 -2.64
C LEU A 62 12.82 -2.87 -2.38
N VAL A 63 13.33 -4.10 -2.47
CA VAL A 63 14.77 -4.36 -2.35
C VAL A 63 15.55 -3.76 -3.51
N GLU A 64 15.05 -3.85 -4.75
CA GLU A 64 15.68 -3.22 -5.91
C GLU A 64 15.74 -1.70 -5.79
N TRP A 65 14.69 -1.05 -5.28
CA TRP A 65 14.61 0.42 -5.20
C TRP A 65 15.34 1.00 -3.98
N TYR A 66 15.32 0.30 -2.85
CA TYR A 66 15.76 0.85 -1.56
C TYR A 66 16.83 0.01 -0.85
N GLY A 67 17.25 -1.11 -1.44
CA GLY A 67 18.11 -2.11 -0.80
C GLY A 67 17.41 -2.89 0.32
N PRO A 68 18.03 -3.97 0.85
CA PRO A 68 17.41 -4.82 1.86
C PRO A 68 17.01 -4.08 3.15
N ALA A 69 17.88 -3.19 3.64
CA ALA A 69 17.61 -2.42 4.86
C ALA A 69 16.43 -1.45 4.68
N GLY A 70 16.41 -0.71 3.56
CA GLY A 70 15.33 0.22 3.23
C GLY A 70 14.00 -0.49 3.00
N ALA A 71 14.01 -1.64 2.31
CA ALA A 71 12.81 -2.47 2.15
C ALA A 71 12.24 -2.92 3.51
N GLY A 72 13.12 -3.32 4.45
CA GLY A 72 12.72 -3.70 5.81
C GLY A 72 12.12 -2.54 6.62
N GLU A 73 12.58 -1.31 6.42
CA GLU A 73 11.96 -0.11 7.00
C GLU A 73 10.57 0.15 6.42
N VAL A 74 10.42 0.05 5.11
CA VAL A 74 9.13 0.23 4.42
C VAL A 74 8.11 -0.76 4.94
N LEU A 75 8.43 -2.06 4.98
CA LEU A 75 7.50 -3.10 5.44
C LEU A 75 7.10 -2.92 6.91
N ARG A 76 8.04 -2.57 7.80
CA ARG A 76 7.73 -2.24 9.20
C ARG A 76 6.83 -1.03 9.33
N HIS A 77 7.11 0.05 8.60
CA HIS A 77 6.26 1.23 8.60
C HIS A 77 4.86 0.91 8.08
N TYR A 78 4.75 0.07 7.04
CA TYR A 78 3.46 -0.31 6.49
C TYR A 78 2.61 -1.17 7.44
N ALA A 79 3.22 -1.95 8.32
CA ALA A 79 2.49 -2.65 9.37
C ALA A 79 1.69 -1.64 10.22
N GLU A 80 2.34 -0.56 10.69
CA GLU A 80 1.68 0.51 11.46
C GLU A 80 0.61 1.25 10.64
N VAL A 81 0.88 1.49 9.34
CA VAL A 81 -0.10 2.14 8.43
C VAL A 81 -1.35 1.28 8.30
N CYS A 82 -1.19 -0.03 8.10
CA CYS A 82 -2.28 -0.98 7.96
C CYS A 82 -3.09 -1.09 9.25
N GLU A 83 -2.45 -1.06 10.43
CA GLU A 83 -3.17 -1.03 11.71
C GLU A 83 -4.08 0.18 11.85
N ARG A 84 -3.62 1.37 11.42
CA ARG A 84 -4.44 2.60 11.42
C ARG A 84 -5.59 2.57 10.43
N GLN A 85 -5.54 1.69 9.42
CA GLN A 85 -6.57 1.53 8.40
C GLN A 85 -7.61 0.47 8.74
N LYS A 86 -7.43 -0.29 9.82
CA LYS A 86 -8.48 -1.17 10.33
C LYS A 86 -9.75 -0.32 10.51
N PRO A 87 -10.90 -0.70 9.93
CA PRO A 87 -12.14 0.00 10.20
C PRO A 87 -12.33 0.00 11.72
N VAL A 88 -12.56 1.17 12.31
CA VAL A 88 -13.10 1.23 13.68
C VAL A 88 -14.32 0.34 13.64
N ALA A 89 -14.33 -0.74 14.43
CA ALA A 89 -15.49 -1.60 14.55
C ALA A 89 -16.70 -0.68 14.77
N ALA A 90 -17.63 -0.69 13.83
CA ALA A 90 -18.87 0.05 13.95
C ALA A 90 -19.61 -0.59 15.13
N ASN A 91 -19.43 -0.02 16.32
CA ASN A 91 -20.33 -0.25 17.43
C ASN A 91 -21.64 0.45 17.04
N GLY A 92 -22.57 -0.33 16.49
CA GLY A 92 -23.92 0.06 16.14
C GLY A 92 -24.78 -1.17 15.97
#